data_AF-A0A1N6MBQ4-F1
#
_entry.id   AF-A0A1N6MBQ4-F1
#
_cell.length_a   1.000
_cell.length_b   1.000
_cell.length_c   1.000
_cell.angle_alpha   90.00
_cell.angle_beta   90.00
_cell.angle_gamma   90.00
#
_symmetry.space_group_name_H-M   'P 1'
#
loop_
_entity.id
_entity.type
_entity.pdbx_description
1 polymer ?
#
loop_
_entity_poly.entity_id
_entity_poly.type
_entity_poly.pdbx_seq_one_letter_code
_entity_poly.pdbx_strand_id
1 'polypeptide(L)'
;MQTQDVELFNFNFGESVHNDEPENGTYKMSEYIGFMKSVEADNSSLETDTNLMLTKFRKIYYNSFGWNKLLIPETANITPFPASDYTQKMQHSHETVLSNNDLYDVAHIFAILDANNHNGPLTPVPESIIENPKIWDKIKDIVPVVEDRLMASGWLGDLSEITGEFLLQHKITDHLLPKAKQHEKKQNIIDQFGAYYKNLANVDGMIMAGHASSNKYNEQEVSEIFENFYGNGIQPGEREQLKSSIYLRFGESIGLDGWDGSTFKNSEDWLKKQTKNLQTCTAFYFIKMKGLSLDIPAITQEKLKSDLTTFVENLKENDIRQDFALYGLNILKDESKPLEQDLKTLITCFLIWNGWYKNILSIDLVLTSYLNGLSLAIIKTQTK
;
A
#
# COMPACT_ATOMS: atom_id res chain seq x y z
N MET A 1 14.18 22.31 -27.22
CA MET A 1 13.93 20.87 -27.03
C MET A 1 12.43 20.69 -26.97
N GLN A 2 11.84 19.95 -27.92
CA GLN A 2 10.43 19.56 -27.84
C GLN A 2 10.27 18.62 -26.65
N THR A 3 9.61 19.06 -25.59
CA THR A 3 9.09 18.18 -24.54
C THR A 3 8.10 17.26 -25.22
N GLN A 4 8.44 15.98 -25.39
CA GLN A 4 7.42 14.97 -25.67
C GLN A 4 6.47 15.02 -24.48
N ASP A 5 5.21 15.43 -24.70
CA ASP A 5 4.17 15.33 -23.70
C ASP A 5 4.10 13.86 -23.27
N VAL A 6 4.59 13.57 -22.06
CA VAL A 6 4.46 12.25 -21.47
C VAL A 6 3.01 12.16 -21.01
N GLU A 7 2.24 11.31 -21.68
CA GLU A 7 0.84 11.06 -21.34
C GLU A 7 0.77 10.50 -19.91
N LEU A 8 0.28 11.32 -18.98
CA LEU A 8 0.11 10.95 -17.58
C LEU A 8 -1.02 9.92 -17.44
N PHE A 9 -0.95 9.11 -16.39
CA PHE A 9 -2.08 8.29 -15.98
C PHE A 9 -3.11 9.12 -15.23
N ASN A 10 -4.36 8.66 -15.25
CA ASN A 10 -5.43 9.26 -14.48
C ASN A 10 -5.55 8.55 -13.12
N PHE A 11 -5.40 9.31 -12.04
CA PHE A 11 -5.71 8.86 -10.68
C PHE A 11 -6.93 9.62 -10.17
N ASN A 12 -8.01 8.91 -9.89
CA ASN A 12 -9.23 9.51 -9.38
C ASN A 12 -9.17 9.64 -7.85
N PHE A 13 -9.04 10.88 -7.38
CA PHE A 13 -9.09 11.24 -5.95
C PHE A 13 -10.48 11.69 -5.48
N GLY A 14 -11.48 11.89 -6.36
CA GLY A 14 -12.75 12.46 -5.93
C GLY A 14 -13.67 12.95 -7.06
N GLU A 15 -14.49 12.03 -7.53
CA GLU A 15 -15.94 12.10 -7.78
C GLU A 15 -16.30 10.68 -8.22
N SER A 16 -17.36 10.08 -7.65
CA SER A 16 -17.94 8.87 -8.23
C SER A 16 -18.55 9.27 -9.58
N VAL A 17 -17.79 9.08 -10.65
CA VAL A 17 -18.34 9.04 -12.01
C VAL A 17 -18.96 7.65 -12.27
N HIS A 18 -19.01 6.78 -11.26
CA HIS A 18 -19.57 5.45 -11.38
C HIS A 18 -20.92 5.32 -10.68
N ASN A 19 -21.91 5.04 -11.53
CA ASN A 19 -23.22 4.47 -11.27
C ASN A 19 -23.16 3.02 -10.75
N ASP A 20 -22.06 2.63 -10.10
CA ASP A 20 -21.99 1.33 -9.46
C ASP A 20 -22.85 1.45 -8.21
N GLU A 21 -24.10 1.00 -8.32
CA GLU A 21 -24.97 0.86 -7.17
C GLU A 21 -24.18 0.05 -6.12
N PRO A 22 -24.07 0.54 -4.88
CA PRO A 22 -23.42 -0.23 -3.83
C PRO A 22 -24.00 -1.64 -3.85
N GLU A 23 -23.13 -2.66 -3.77
CA GLU A 23 -23.59 -4.04 -3.79
C GLU A 23 -24.71 -4.22 -2.75
N ASN A 24 -25.74 -5.00 -3.09
CA ASN A 24 -26.84 -5.29 -2.18
C ASN A 24 -26.26 -5.78 -0.84
N GLY A 25 -26.40 -4.96 0.21
CA GLY A 25 -25.82 -5.24 1.54
C GLY A 25 -24.72 -4.27 1.99
N THR A 26 -24.38 -3.23 1.23
CA THR A 26 -23.45 -2.18 1.69
C THR A 26 -24.10 -1.28 2.73
N TYR A 27 -23.43 -1.09 3.88
CA TYR A 27 -23.95 -0.31 5.00
C TYR A 27 -23.57 1.17 4.90
N LYS A 28 -24.38 2.03 5.50
CA LYS A 28 -23.96 3.42 5.74
C LYS A 28 -22.86 3.46 6.79
N MET A 29 -21.95 4.44 6.69
CA MET A 29 -20.92 4.64 7.72
C MET A 29 -21.50 4.75 9.14
N SER A 30 -22.64 5.43 9.32
CA SER A 30 -23.30 5.53 10.64
C SER A 30 -23.79 4.17 11.17
N GLU A 31 -24.26 3.28 10.30
CA GLU A 31 -24.67 1.91 10.67
C GLU A 31 -23.45 1.06 11.01
N TYR A 32 -22.37 1.23 10.26
CA TYR A 32 -21.08 0.57 10.50
C TYR A 32 -20.48 0.94 11.85
N ILE A 33 -20.50 2.23 12.21
CA ILE A 33 -20.09 2.72 13.54
C ILE A 33 -20.97 2.06 14.63
N GLY A 34 -22.26 1.85 14.37
CA GLY A 34 -23.13 1.09 15.28
C GLY A 34 -22.69 -0.36 15.48
N PHE A 35 -22.19 -1.02 14.44
CA PHE A 35 -21.60 -2.36 14.57
C PHE A 35 -20.32 -2.32 15.39
N MET A 36 -19.45 -1.32 15.18
CA MET A 36 -18.23 -1.14 15.97
C MET A 36 -18.53 -1.01 17.46
N LYS A 37 -19.48 -0.13 17.83
CA LYS A 37 -19.95 0.03 19.22
C LYS A 37 -20.44 -1.28 19.83
N SER A 38 -21.15 -2.08 19.04
CA SER A 38 -21.66 -3.38 19.49
C SER A 38 -20.51 -4.38 19.71
N VAL A 39 -19.53 -4.41 18.81
CA VAL A 39 -18.32 -5.23 18.97
C VAL A 39 -17.51 -4.79 20.19
N GLU A 40 -17.36 -3.49 20.42
CA GLU A 40 -16.65 -2.93 21.58
C GLU A 40 -17.36 -3.31 22.89
N ALA A 41 -18.68 -3.12 22.97
CA ALA A 41 -19.47 -3.47 24.15
C ALA A 41 -19.40 -4.98 24.49
N ASP A 42 -19.46 -5.85 23.48
CA ASP A 42 -19.28 -7.30 23.61
C ASP A 42 -17.87 -7.68 24.12
N ASN A 43 -16.91 -6.76 24.01
CA ASN A 43 -15.51 -6.94 24.37
C ASN A 43 -15.05 -5.96 25.45
N SER A 44 -15.98 -5.44 26.27
CA SER A 44 -15.76 -4.35 27.24
C SER A 44 -14.55 -4.50 28.17
N SER A 45 -14.16 -5.74 28.50
CA SER A 45 -12.93 -6.03 29.25
C SER A 45 -11.61 -5.57 28.57
N LEU A 46 -11.67 -5.14 27.31
CA LEU A 46 -10.55 -4.69 26.49
C LEU A 46 -10.59 -3.18 26.19
N GLU A 47 -11.61 -2.46 26.67
CA GLU A 47 -11.97 -1.08 26.31
C GLU A 47 -10.84 -0.05 26.50
N THR A 48 -9.86 -0.31 27.35
CA THR A 48 -8.81 0.69 27.65
C THR A 48 -7.61 0.67 26.70
N ASP A 49 -7.53 -0.28 25.76
CA ASP A 49 -6.40 -0.39 24.82
C ASP A 49 -6.87 -0.18 23.37
N THR A 50 -6.96 1.10 22.97
CA THR A 50 -7.33 1.52 21.61
C THR A 50 -6.47 0.86 20.53
N ASN A 51 -5.17 0.68 20.80
CA ASN A 51 -4.23 0.11 19.84
C ASN A 51 -4.52 -1.38 19.62
N LEU A 52 -4.77 -2.14 20.70
CA LEU A 52 -5.21 -3.52 20.62
C LEU A 52 -6.56 -3.64 19.87
N MET A 53 -7.49 -2.73 20.13
CA MET A 53 -8.80 -2.73 19.46
C MET A 53 -8.67 -2.47 17.95
N LEU A 54 -7.83 -1.50 17.54
CA LEU A 54 -7.52 -1.25 16.13
C LEU A 54 -6.92 -2.49 15.44
N THR A 55 -5.97 -3.17 16.09
CA THR A 55 -5.42 -4.43 15.56
C THR A 55 -6.52 -5.48 15.38
N LYS A 56 -7.42 -5.63 16.35
CA LYS A 56 -8.51 -6.60 16.27
C LYS A 56 -9.53 -6.27 15.18
N PHE A 57 -9.88 -4.99 15.01
CA PHE A 57 -10.73 -4.53 13.91
C PHE A 57 -10.09 -4.80 12.55
N ARG A 58 -8.80 -4.46 12.37
CA ARG A 58 -8.04 -4.82 11.15
C ARG A 58 -8.12 -6.33 10.87
N LYS A 59 -7.98 -7.16 11.90
CA LYS A 59 -8.01 -8.63 11.77
C LYS A 59 -9.37 -9.22 11.39
N ILE A 60 -10.47 -8.47 11.42
CA ILE A 60 -11.74 -8.92 10.82
C ILE A 60 -11.55 -9.19 9.32
N TYR A 61 -10.78 -8.34 8.63
CA TYR A 61 -10.57 -8.39 7.17
C TYR A 61 -9.21 -8.97 6.79
N TYR A 62 -8.19 -8.64 7.58
CA TYR A 62 -6.79 -8.84 7.21
C TYR A 62 -6.04 -9.76 8.17
N ASN A 63 -6.68 -10.83 8.65
CA ASN A 63 -6.01 -11.88 9.41
C ASN A 63 -5.24 -12.86 8.50
N SER A 64 -4.35 -12.34 7.66
CA SER A 64 -3.60 -13.13 6.67
C SER A 64 -2.09 -13.11 6.94
N PHE A 65 -1.37 -14.03 6.30
CA PHE A 65 0.10 -14.10 6.38
C PHE A 65 0.76 -12.77 6.01
N GLY A 66 0.34 -12.15 4.89
CA GLY A 66 0.93 -10.90 4.43
C GLY A 66 0.85 -9.77 5.45
N TRP A 67 -0.26 -9.66 6.18
CA TRP A 67 -0.40 -8.64 7.21
C TRP A 67 0.28 -9.02 8.52
N ASN A 68 0.01 -10.22 9.02
CA ASN A 68 0.45 -10.64 10.35
C ASN A 68 1.91 -11.11 10.42
N LYS A 69 2.56 -11.38 9.29
CA LYS A 69 3.95 -11.87 9.25
C LYS A 69 4.89 -10.97 8.46
N LEU A 70 4.36 -10.16 7.54
CA LEU A 70 5.17 -9.24 6.76
C LEU A 70 4.93 -7.79 7.20
N LEU A 71 3.72 -7.25 7.09
CA LEU A 71 3.51 -5.80 7.30
C LEU A 71 3.52 -5.36 8.77
N ILE A 72 2.91 -6.15 9.66
CA ILE A 72 2.76 -5.84 11.09
C ILE A 72 3.03 -7.10 11.93
N PRO A 73 4.27 -7.65 11.91
CA PRO A 73 4.61 -8.95 12.50
C PRO A 73 4.38 -9.03 14.02
N GLU A 74 4.46 -7.90 14.72
CA GLU A 74 4.27 -7.79 16.17
C GLU A 74 2.85 -8.19 16.59
N THR A 75 1.88 -8.07 15.67
CA THR A 75 0.48 -8.42 15.93
C THR A 75 0.17 -9.89 15.68
N ALA A 76 1.14 -10.72 15.26
CA ALA A 76 0.90 -12.11 14.85
C ALA A 76 0.13 -12.93 15.91
N ASN A 77 0.45 -12.74 17.18
CA ASN A 77 -0.12 -13.49 18.30
C ASN A 77 -1.41 -12.89 18.87
N ILE A 78 -1.84 -11.72 18.38
CA ILE A 78 -3.09 -11.10 18.81
C ILE A 78 -4.26 -11.86 18.16
N THR A 79 -5.14 -12.45 18.97
CA THR A 79 -6.33 -13.13 18.46
C THR A 79 -7.34 -12.10 17.92
N PRO A 80 -8.00 -12.35 16.76
CA PRO A 80 -9.10 -11.51 16.29
C PRO A 80 -10.25 -11.48 17.31
N PHE A 81 -11.23 -10.60 17.09
CA PHE A 81 -12.48 -10.68 17.84
C PHE A 81 -13.11 -12.07 17.72
N PRO A 82 -13.76 -12.57 18.79
CA PRO A 82 -14.64 -13.73 18.68
C PRO A 82 -15.72 -13.48 17.62
N ALA A 83 -16.14 -14.54 16.95
CA ALA A 83 -17.23 -14.44 15.99
C ALA A 83 -18.52 -14.03 16.70
N SER A 84 -19.09 -12.90 16.28
CA SER A 84 -20.40 -12.36 16.63
C SER A 84 -21.16 -11.96 15.37
N ASP A 85 -22.48 -11.78 15.47
CA ASP A 85 -23.32 -11.27 14.39
C ASP A 85 -22.75 -9.97 13.79
N TYR A 86 -22.20 -9.09 14.63
CA TYR A 86 -21.63 -7.81 14.20
C TYR A 86 -20.30 -7.98 13.47
N THR A 87 -19.39 -8.82 13.98
CA THR A 87 -18.13 -9.12 13.26
C THR A 87 -18.37 -9.80 11.91
N GLN A 88 -19.42 -10.63 11.80
CA GLN A 88 -19.80 -11.26 10.52
C GLN A 88 -20.38 -10.24 9.53
N LYS A 89 -21.23 -9.32 9.99
CA LYS A 89 -21.73 -8.21 9.16
C LYS A 89 -20.60 -7.33 8.66
N MET A 90 -19.66 -6.99 9.54
CA MET A 90 -18.47 -6.23 9.19
C MET A 90 -17.62 -7.00 8.17
N GLN A 91 -17.33 -8.28 8.40
CA GLN A 91 -16.56 -9.12 7.48
C GLN A 91 -17.21 -9.26 6.09
N HIS A 92 -18.55 -9.23 6.02
CA HIS A 92 -19.28 -9.31 4.75
C HIS A 92 -19.21 -8.02 3.92
N SER A 93 -18.80 -6.90 4.52
CA SER A 93 -18.81 -5.58 3.89
C SER A 93 -17.55 -4.82 4.27
N HIS A 94 -16.55 -4.88 3.38
CA HIS A 94 -15.30 -4.10 3.50
C HIS A 94 -15.52 -2.62 3.20
N GLU A 95 -16.64 -2.31 2.56
CA GLU A 95 -16.94 -1.00 2.01
C GLU A 95 -18.16 -0.38 2.71
N THR A 96 -18.17 0.94 2.82
CA THR A 96 -19.29 1.69 3.40
C THR A 96 -19.64 2.88 2.54
N VAL A 97 -20.89 3.35 2.65
CA VAL A 97 -21.36 4.53 1.93
C VAL A 97 -21.50 5.72 2.89
N LEU A 98 -20.91 6.85 2.51
CA LEU A 98 -21.11 8.13 3.21
C LEU A 98 -22.45 8.78 2.83
N SER A 99 -22.86 9.81 3.56
CA SER A 99 -24.09 10.55 3.30
C SER A 99 -24.13 11.24 1.93
N ASN A 100 -22.97 11.44 1.29
CA ASN A 100 -22.85 11.99 -0.06
C ASN A 100 -22.81 10.90 -1.16
N ASN A 101 -23.08 9.64 -0.81
CA ASN A 101 -23.02 8.44 -1.68
C ASN A 101 -21.62 8.04 -2.16
N ASP A 102 -20.56 8.59 -1.58
CA ASP A 102 -19.20 8.09 -1.84
C ASP A 102 -19.01 6.74 -1.12
N LEU A 103 -18.41 5.78 -1.83
CA LEU A 103 -17.99 4.48 -1.30
C LEU A 103 -16.59 4.60 -0.66
N TYR A 104 -16.37 3.89 0.45
CA TYR A 104 -15.10 3.87 1.19
C TYR A 104 -14.72 2.46 1.59
N ASP A 105 -13.46 2.09 1.38
CA ASP A 105 -12.87 0.88 1.98
C ASP A 105 -12.54 1.15 3.46
N VAL A 106 -13.49 0.85 4.35
CA VAL A 106 -13.32 1.06 5.79
C VAL A 106 -12.32 0.06 6.39
N ALA A 107 -12.20 -1.13 5.79
CA ALA A 107 -11.21 -2.12 6.19
C ALA A 107 -9.79 -1.56 6.01
N HIS A 108 -9.55 -0.86 4.91
CA HIS A 108 -8.26 -0.24 4.63
C HIS A 108 -7.90 0.85 5.67
N ILE A 109 -8.86 1.62 6.16
CA ILE A 109 -8.63 2.62 7.22
C ILE A 109 -8.15 1.95 8.50
N PHE A 110 -8.76 0.82 8.93
CA PHE A 110 -8.26 0.07 10.09
C PHE A 110 -6.81 -0.41 9.88
N ALA A 111 -6.46 -0.81 8.66
CA ALA A 111 -5.11 -1.25 8.36
C ALA A 111 -4.08 -0.11 8.43
N ILE A 112 -4.43 1.08 7.96
CA ILE A 112 -3.61 2.29 8.07
C ILE A 112 -3.41 2.67 9.55
N LEU A 113 -4.50 2.71 10.33
CA LEU A 113 -4.45 3.09 11.75
C LEU A 113 -3.66 2.07 12.59
N ASP A 114 -3.81 0.77 12.34
CA ASP A 114 -3.02 -0.25 13.02
C ASP A 114 -1.54 -0.18 12.63
N ALA A 115 -1.23 0.04 11.35
CA ALA A 115 0.16 0.22 10.90
C ALA A 115 0.84 1.44 11.55
N ASN A 116 0.09 2.51 11.84
CA ASN A 116 0.58 3.67 12.56
C ASN A 116 1.05 3.32 13.99
N ASN A 117 0.33 2.42 14.68
CA ASN A 117 0.67 1.97 16.03
C ASN A 117 1.95 1.13 16.08
N HIS A 118 2.32 0.54 14.95
CA HIS A 118 3.47 -0.34 14.78
C HIS A 118 4.50 0.24 13.81
N ASN A 119 4.54 1.57 13.64
CA ASN A 119 5.37 2.18 12.62
C ASN A 119 6.87 2.00 12.94
N GLY A 120 7.63 1.70 11.90
CA GLY A 120 9.06 1.40 12.00
C GLY A 120 9.56 0.71 10.75
N PRO A 121 10.88 0.51 10.63
CA PRO A 121 11.44 -0.15 9.47
C PRO A 121 10.91 -1.58 9.35
N LEU A 122 10.73 -2.03 8.11
CA LEU A 122 10.38 -3.39 7.76
C LEU A 122 11.33 -3.88 6.69
N THR A 123 11.82 -5.12 6.83
CA THR A 123 12.66 -5.80 5.84
C THR A 123 12.06 -7.18 5.54
N PRO A 124 12.16 -7.72 4.31
CA PRO A 124 11.63 -9.05 4.02
C PRO A 124 12.58 -10.18 4.43
N VAL A 125 13.72 -9.84 5.03
CA VAL A 125 14.68 -10.80 5.54
C VAL A 125 14.20 -11.34 6.90
N PRO A 126 14.27 -12.66 7.14
CA PRO A 126 13.86 -13.24 8.41
C PRO A 126 14.72 -12.74 9.56
N GLU A 127 14.11 -12.67 10.74
CA GLU A 127 14.77 -12.28 11.98
C GLU A 127 16.02 -13.12 12.25
N SER A 128 15.99 -14.43 12.00
CA SER A 128 17.15 -15.33 12.16
C SER A 128 18.36 -14.96 11.29
N ILE A 129 18.15 -14.27 10.17
CA ILE A 129 19.21 -13.76 9.29
C ILE A 129 19.67 -12.37 9.77
N ILE A 130 18.75 -11.51 10.22
CA ILE A 130 19.05 -10.19 10.79
C ILE A 130 19.88 -10.35 12.08
N GLU A 131 19.48 -11.29 12.95
CA GLU A 131 20.13 -11.60 14.22
C GLU A 131 21.50 -12.27 14.07
N ASN A 132 21.88 -12.67 12.84
CA ASN A 132 23.19 -13.22 12.54
C ASN A 132 24.08 -12.13 11.92
N PRO A 133 24.97 -11.46 12.70
CA PRO A 133 25.72 -10.31 12.22
C PRO A 133 26.64 -10.66 11.05
N LYS A 134 27.16 -11.89 11.01
CA LYS A 134 28.04 -12.36 9.93
C LYS A 134 27.34 -12.39 8.57
N ILE A 135 26.02 -12.56 8.56
CA ILE A 135 25.20 -12.60 7.35
C ILE A 135 24.58 -11.23 7.12
N TRP A 136 23.95 -10.64 8.14
CA TRP A 136 23.29 -9.34 8.05
C TRP A 136 24.23 -8.22 7.57
N ASP A 137 25.45 -8.12 8.13
CA ASP A 137 26.40 -7.07 7.72
C ASP A 137 26.82 -7.17 6.25
N LYS A 138 26.64 -8.34 5.63
CA LYS A 138 26.95 -8.58 4.22
C LYS A 138 25.78 -8.28 3.28
N ILE A 139 24.54 -8.29 3.77
CA ILE A 139 23.34 -8.21 2.93
C ILE A 139 22.45 -7.01 3.22
N LYS A 140 22.63 -6.33 4.35
CA LYS A 140 21.77 -5.21 4.78
C LYS A 140 21.72 -4.06 3.79
N ASP A 141 22.79 -3.85 3.02
CA ASP A 141 22.86 -2.81 1.98
C ASP A 141 22.22 -3.25 0.64
N ILE A 142 21.81 -4.52 0.51
CA ILE A 142 21.22 -5.12 -0.71
C ILE A 142 19.83 -5.76 -0.47
N VAL A 143 19.28 -5.63 0.74
CA VAL A 143 17.90 -6.01 1.06
C VAL A 143 16.98 -4.78 1.23
N PRO A 144 15.82 -4.72 0.54
CA PRO A 144 14.92 -3.58 0.66
C PRO A 144 14.42 -3.40 2.09
N VAL A 145 14.39 -2.15 2.55
CA VAL A 145 13.84 -1.75 3.84
C VAL A 145 12.77 -0.70 3.60
N VAL A 146 11.52 -1.04 3.93
CA VAL A 146 10.43 -0.07 4.02
C VAL A 146 10.66 0.72 5.30
N GLU A 147 10.94 2.02 5.18
CA GLU A 147 11.24 2.88 6.33
C GLU A 147 9.99 3.25 7.13
N ASP A 148 8.81 3.18 6.50
CA ASP A 148 7.54 3.65 7.05
C ASP A 148 6.41 2.69 6.67
N ARG A 149 5.94 1.92 7.66
CA ARG A 149 4.87 0.92 7.50
C ARG A 149 3.51 1.58 7.29
N LEU A 150 3.32 2.81 7.79
CA LEU A 150 2.09 3.55 7.57
C LEU A 150 1.92 3.82 6.07
N MET A 151 2.94 4.36 5.41
CA MET A 151 2.91 4.57 3.97
C MET A 151 2.74 3.26 3.19
N ALA A 152 3.46 2.20 3.57
CA ALA A 152 3.39 0.90 2.89
C ALA A 152 2.07 0.14 3.11
N SER A 153 1.34 0.43 4.18
CA SER A 153 0.02 -0.15 4.45
C SER A 153 -1.13 0.69 3.88
N GLY A 154 -0.88 1.96 3.58
CA GLY A 154 -1.80 2.87 2.91
C GLY A 154 -1.41 3.12 1.45
N TRP A 155 -1.34 4.41 1.08
CA TRP A 155 -1.30 4.85 -0.32
C TRP A 155 -0.13 4.29 -1.13
N LEU A 156 1.05 4.16 -0.51
CA LEU A 156 2.22 3.63 -1.22
C LEU A 156 2.12 2.12 -1.40
N GLY A 157 1.41 1.42 -0.51
CA GLY A 157 1.02 0.02 -0.65
C GLY A 157 0.15 -0.22 -1.88
N ASP A 158 -0.89 0.59 -2.06
CA ASP A 158 -1.77 0.50 -3.24
C ASP A 158 -1.01 0.80 -4.55
N LEU A 159 -0.17 1.83 -4.55
CA LEU A 159 0.70 2.10 -5.71
C LEU A 159 1.69 0.95 -5.96
N SER A 160 2.15 0.27 -4.91
CA SER A 160 3.05 -0.87 -5.04
C SER A 160 2.38 -2.09 -5.66
N GLU A 161 1.09 -2.31 -5.36
CA GLU A 161 0.24 -3.32 -5.99
C GLU A 161 0.08 -2.99 -7.49
N ILE A 162 -0.34 -1.76 -7.83
CA ILE A 162 -0.49 -1.29 -9.22
C ILE A 162 0.81 -1.50 -10.03
N THR A 163 1.93 -1.01 -9.49
CA THR A 163 3.23 -1.12 -10.18
C THR A 163 3.71 -2.57 -10.26
N GLY A 164 3.46 -3.38 -9.24
CA GLY A 164 3.76 -4.81 -9.26
C GLY A 164 2.98 -5.54 -10.35
N GLU A 165 1.70 -5.21 -10.51
CA GLU A 165 0.83 -5.75 -11.56
C GLU A 165 1.29 -5.34 -12.96
N PHE A 166 1.90 -4.16 -13.16
CA PHE A 166 2.53 -3.84 -14.45
C PHE A 166 3.60 -4.86 -14.85
N LEU A 167 4.36 -5.38 -13.89
CA LEU A 167 5.38 -6.41 -14.14
C LEU A 167 4.76 -7.80 -14.29
N LEU A 168 3.81 -8.18 -13.42
CA LEU A 168 3.15 -9.49 -13.47
C LEU A 168 2.35 -9.71 -14.75
N GLN A 169 1.70 -8.66 -15.25
CA GLN A 169 0.90 -8.69 -16.47
C GLN A 169 1.70 -8.33 -17.74
N HIS A 170 3.00 -8.03 -17.59
CA HIS A 170 3.88 -7.70 -18.71
C HIS A 170 4.08 -8.92 -19.61
N LYS A 171 3.82 -8.77 -20.91
CA LYS A 171 4.20 -9.75 -21.92
C LYS A 171 5.49 -9.31 -22.59
N ILE A 172 6.34 -10.26 -22.95
CA ILE A 172 7.60 -9.98 -23.64
C ILE A 172 7.37 -9.20 -24.95
N THR A 173 6.21 -9.33 -25.58
CA THR A 173 5.86 -8.62 -26.82
C THR A 173 5.26 -7.22 -26.58
N ASP A 174 5.00 -6.81 -25.33
CA ASP A 174 4.34 -5.53 -25.06
C ASP A 174 5.15 -4.33 -25.56
N HIS A 175 6.47 -4.42 -25.60
CA HIS A 175 7.34 -3.37 -26.14
C HIS A 175 7.14 -3.14 -27.65
N LEU A 176 6.51 -4.08 -28.36
CA LEU A 176 6.16 -3.96 -29.78
C LEU A 176 4.82 -3.26 -30.00
N LEU A 177 4.02 -3.08 -28.94
CA LEU A 177 2.74 -2.38 -29.04
C LEU A 177 2.97 -0.87 -29.28
N PRO A 178 2.06 -0.17 -29.98
CA PRO A 178 2.07 1.29 -30.01
C PRO A 178 2.04 1.90 -28.60
N LYS A 179 2.73 3.02 -28.38
CA LYS A 179 2.81 3.68 -27.05
C LYS A 179 1.43 3.90 -26.41
N ALA A 180 0.43 4.35 -27.17
CA ALA A 180 -0.94 4.54 -26.69
C ALA A 180 -1.57 3.23 -26.17
N LYS A 181 -1.31 2.10 -26.82
CA LYS A 181 -1.79 0.78 -26.35
C LYS A 181 -1.05 0.28 -25.12
N GLN A 182 0.23 0.62 -24.97
CA GLN A 182 0.97 0.33 -23.74
C GLN A 182 0.44 1.17 -22.57
N HIS A 183 0.12 2.44 -22.82
CA HIS A 183 -0.48 3.35 -21.84
C HIS A 183 -1.87 2.86 -21.42
N GLU A 184 -2.77 2.60 -22.38
CA GLU A 184 -4.13 2.06 -22.12
C GLU A 184 -4.09 0.80 -21.26
N LYS A 185 -3.19 -0.14 -21.56
CA LYS A 185 -3.03 -1.37 -20.76
C LYS A 185 -2.66 -1.07 -19.31
N LYS A 186 -1.78 -0.09 -19.07
CA LYS A 186 -1.37 0.32 -17.72
C LYS A 186 -2.44 1.13 -17.00
N GLN A 187 -3.16 1.98 -17.73
CA GLN A 187 -4.32 2.68 -17.17
C GLN A 187 -5.39 1.69 -16.72
N ASN A 188 -5.69 0.64 -17.49
CA ASN A 188 -6.64 -0.39 -17.08
C ASN A 188 -6.22 -1.10 -15.77
N ILE A 189 -4.91 -1.31 -15.56
CA ILE A 189 -4.40 -1.85 -14.29
C ILE A 189 -4.58 -0.81 -13.16
N ILE A 190 -4.31 0.46 -13.40
CA ILE A 190 -4.59 1.53 -12.43
C ILE A 190 -6.08 1.57 -12.08
N ASP A 191 -6.97 1.49 -13.06
CA ASP A 191 -8.42 1.53 -12.83
C ASP A 191 -8.91 0.31 -12.03
N GLN A 192 -8.30 -0.87 -12.28
CA GLN A 192 -8.63 -2.10 -11.57
C GLN A 192 -8.13 -2.11 -10.12
N PHE A 193 -6.88 -1.68 -9.89
CA PHE A 193 -6.22 -1.84 -8.58
C PHE A 193 -6.20 -0.54 -7.75
N GLY A 194 -6.30 0.62 -8.37
CA GLY A 194 -6.30 1.97 -7.78
C GLY A 194 -7.67 2.65 -7.83
N ALA A 195 -8.75 1.88 -7.68
CA ALA A 195 -10.12 2.36 -7.68
C ALA A 195 -10.32 3.55 -6.71
N TYR A 196 -11.23 4.46 -7.07
CA TYR A 196 -11.36 5.77 -6.39
C TYR A 196 -11.61 5.65 -4.87
N TYR A 197 -12.39 4.66 -4.44
CA TYR A 197 -12.76 4.46 -3.05
C TYR A 197 -11.57 4.04 -2.17
N LYS A 198 -10.56 3.39 -2.76
CA LYS A 198 -9.27 3.13 -2.08
C LYS A 198 -8.47 4.42 -1.89
N ASN A 199 -8.44 5.30 -2.89
CA ASN A 199 -7.80 6.61 -2.77
C ASN A 199 -8.48 7.47 -1.69
N LEU A 200 -9.81 7.40 -1.57
CA LEU A 200 -10.54 8.08 -0.50
C LEU A 200 -10.21 7.50 0.88
N ALA A 201 -10.14 6.17 1.02
CA ALA A 201 -9.71 5.52 2.26
C ALA A 201 -8.26 5.88 2.63
N ASN A 202 -7.37 5.99 1.65
CA ASN A 202 -5.99 6.49 1.85
C ASN A 202 -5.97 7.93 2.36
N VAL A 203 -6.77 8.81 1.76
CA VAL A 203 -6.89 10.22 2.18
C VAL A 203 -7.31 10.31 3.64
N ASP A 204 -8.43 9.68 3.97
CA ASP A 204 -9.00 9.75 5.31
C ASP A 204 -8.13 9.03 6.34
N GLY A 205 -7.67 7.82 6.03
CA GLY A 205 -6.82 7.02 6.93
C GLY A 205 -5.51 7.73 7.27
N MET A 206 -4.84 8.35 6.30
CA MET A 206 -3.59 9.08 6.56
C MET A 206 -3.82 10.36 7.38
N ILE A 207 -4.97 11.03 7.20
CA ILE A 207 -5.36 12.19 8.02
C ILE A 207 -5.68 11.75 9.45
N MET A 208 -6.43 10.66 9.61
CA MET A 208 -6.78 10.10 10.91
C MET A 208 -5.53 9.63 11.66
N ALA A 209 -4.61 8.91 11.00
CA ALA A 209 -3.34 8.48 11.60
C ALA A 209 -2.52 9.67 12.14
N GLY A 210 -2.50 10.78 11.39
CA GLY A 210 -1.78 12.00 11.76
C GLY A 210 -0.26 11.85 11.72
N HIS A 211 0.45 12.96 11.57
CA HIS A 211 1.91 12.99 11.38
C HIS A 211 2.77 12.55 12.57
N ALA A 212 2.23 12.42 13.79
CA ALA A 212 3.06 12.57 14.98
C ALA A 212 2.74 11.75 16.24
N SER A 213 1.75 10.84 16.30
CA SER A 213 1.64 10.04 17.54
C SER A 213 0.90 8.71 17.40
N SER A 214 1.63 7.63 17.69
CA SER A 214 1.13 6.29 18.03
C SER A 214 0.19 6.24 19.24
N ASN A 215 -0.11 7.40 19.85
CA ASN A 215 -0.97 7.58 21.01
C ASN A 215 -2.09 8.61 20.78
N LYS A 216 -2.35 9.05 19.53
CA LYS A 216 -3.32 10.13 19.23
C LYS A 216 -4.69 9.85 19.84
N TYR A 217 -5.08 8.58 19.82
CA TYR A 217 -6.38 8.10 20.23
C TYR A 217 -6.36 7.26 21.51
N ASN A 218 -5.27 7.32 22.28
CA ASN A 218 -5.14 6.50 23.47
C ASN A 218 -6.34 6.71 24.42
N GLU A 219 -6.90 5.62 24.92
CA GLU A 219 -8.09 5.59 25.80
C GLU A 219 -9.41 6.01 25.14
N GLN A 220 -9.46 6.13 23.81
CA GLN A 220 -10.72 6.32 23.06
C GLN A 220 -11.21 5.01 22.46
N GLU A 221 -12.53 4.83 22.43
CA GLU A 221 -13.15 3.77 21.65
C GLU A 221 -12.90 4.00 20.15
N VAL A 222 -12.66 2.94 19.38
CA VAL A 222 -12.44 3.05 17.94
C VAL A 222 -13.71 3.56 17.25
N SER A 223 -14.90 3.17 17.72
CA SER A 223 -16.15 3.73 17.21
C SER A 223 -16.28 5.23 17.45
N GLU A 224 -15.80 5.75 18.59
CA GLU A 224 -15.78 7.18 18.88
C GLU A 224 -14.84 7.93 17.93
N ILE A 225 -13.67 7.36 17.61
CA ILE A 225 -12.73 7.95 16.63
C ILE A 225 -13.42 8.11 15.27
N PHE A 226 -14.11 7.07 14.80
CA PHE A 226 -14.81 7.09 13.51
C PHE A 226 -16.04 8.01 13.54
N GLU A 227 -16.80 8.03 14.65
CA GLU A 227 -17.92 8.95 14.82
C GLU A 227 -17.47 10.42 14.84
N ASN A 228 -16.37 10.73 15.52
CA ASN A 228 -15.82 12.08 15.53
C ASN A 228 -15.37 12.53 14.14
N PHE A 229 -14.79 11.62 13.35
CA PHE A 229 -14.31 11.94 12.01
C PHE A 229 -15.44 12.02 10.97
N TYR A 230 -16.32 11.03 10.91
CA TYR A 230 -17.38 10.92 9.89
C TYR A 230 -18.73 11.51 10.32
N GLY A 231 -18.95 11.68 11.61
CA GLY A 231 -20.25 12.02 12.19
C GLY A 231 -21.10 10.78 12.50
N ASN A 232 -22.29 11.02 13.05
CA ASN A 232 -23.22 9.96 13.48
C ASN A 232 -24.46 9.84 12.58
N GLY A 233 -24.40 10.38 11.37
CA GLY A 233 -25.53 10.45 10.44
C GLY A 233 -26.55 11.55 10.75
N ILE A 234 -26.43 12.24 11.90
CA ILE A 234 -27.23 13.42 12.25
C ILE A 234 -26.34 14.67 12.28
N GLN A 235 -25.21 14.59 12.97
CA GLN A 235 -24.22 15.66 13.06
C GLN A 235 -23.01 15.37 12.16
N PRO A 236 -22.49 16.37 11.42
CA PRO A 236 -21.29 16.20 10.63
C PRO A 236 -20.05 16.06 11.53
N GLY A 237 -19.14 15.15 11.16
CA GLY A 237 -17.83 15.00 11.80
C GLY A 237 -16.75 15.94 11.27
N GLU A 238 -15.51 15.75 11.75
CA GLU A 238 -14.32 16.49 11.33
C GLU A 238 -14.12 16.50 9.81
N ARG A 239 -14.41 15.38 9.13
CA ARG A 239 -14.23 15.24 7.69
C ARG A 239 -15.00 16.29 6.88
N GLU A 240 -16.25 16.58 7.27
CA GLU A 240 -17.05 17.61 6.57
C GLU A 240 -16.47 19.01 6.81
N GLN A 241 -15.90 19.26 8.00
CA GLN A 241 -15.23 20.52 8.32
C GLN A 241 -13.94 20.69 7.48
N LEU A 242 -13.27 19.58 7.17
CA LEU A 242 -12.05 19.54 6.36
C LEU A 242 -12.31 19.53 4.85
N LYS A 243 -13.54 19.39 4.38
CA LYS A 243 -13.90 19.11 2.98
C LYS A 243 -13.19 19.96 1.92
N SER A 244 -13.05 21.27 2.15
CA SER A 244 -12.37 22.19 1.21
C SER A 244 -10.84 22.09 1.23
N SER A 245 -10.28 21.40 2.22
CA SER A 245 -8.85 21.25 2.46
C SER A 245 -8.39 19.79 2.57
N ILE A 246 -9.29 18.81 2.44
CA ILE A 246 -9.02 17.40 2.77
C ILE A 246 -7.85 16.84 1.95
N TYR A 247 -7.80 17.11 0.64
CA TYR A 247 -6.70 16.66 -0.21
C TYR A 247 -5.40 17.43 0.06
N LEU A 248 -5.49 18.69 0.49
CA LEU A 248 -4.30 19.44 0.91
C LEU A 248 -3.72 18.86 2.20
N ARG A 249 -4.59 18.54 3.18
CA ARG A 249 -4.22 17.86 4.43
C ARG A 249 -3.65 16.48 4.18
N PHE A 250 -4.16 15.76 3.18
CA PHE A 250 -3.58 14.50 2.74
C PHE A 250 -2.20 14.70 2.10
N GLY A 251 -2.03 15.69 1.22
CA GLY A 251 -0.72 16.03 0.66
C GLY A 251 0.30 16.32 1.77
N GLU A 252 -0.11 17.14 2.75
CA GLU A 252 0.67 17.37 3.96
C GLU A 252 0.99 16.05 4.66
N SER A 253 0.00 15.18 4.95
CA SER A 253 0.15 13.88 5.65
C SER A 253 1.15 12.91 5.00
N ILE A 254 1.34 13.00 3.68
CA ILE A 254 2.32 12.19 2.94
C ILE A 254 3.67 12.90 2.72
N GLY A 255 3.88 14.05 3.38
CA GLY A 255 5.14 14.78 3.41
C GLY A 255 5.34 15.80 2.29
N LEU A 256 4.28 16.20 1.58
CA LEU A 256 4.32 17.36 0.68
C LEU A 256 4.18 18.66 1.50
N ASP A 257 4.84 19.72 1.07
CA ASP A 257 4.86 21.00 1.79
C ASP A 257 4.83 22.20 0.84
N GLY A 258 4.26 23.30 1.34
CA GLY A 258 4.29 24.60 0.70
C GLY A 258 3.48 24.69 -0.58
N TRP A 259 2.23 24.23 -0.56
CA TRP A 259 1.29 24.39 -1.68
C TRP A 259 1.17 25.88 -2.08
N ASP A 260 1.38 26.19 -3.36
CA ASP A 260 1.34 27.56 -3.89
C ASP A 260 0.05 27.90 -4.68
N GLY A 261 -0.90 26.96 -4.73
CA GLY A 261 -2.10 27.04 -5.57
C GLY A 261 -2.02 26.20 -6.84
N SER A 262 -0.84 25.67 -7.18
CA SER A 262 -0.63 24.84 -8.36
C SER A 262 0.24 23.61 -8.11
N THR A 263 1.27 23.75 -7.28
CA THR A 263 2.23 22.67 -6.96
C THR A 263 2.74 22.81 -5.53
N PHE A 264 3.37 21.75 -5.03
CA PHE A 264 4.08 21.77 -3.76
C PHE A 264 5.54 22.17 -3.98
N LYS A 265 6.08 23.02 -3.10
CA LYS A 265 7.47 23.50 -3.20
C LYS A 265 8.50 22.37 -3.14
N ASN A 266 8.22 21.30 -2.41
CA ASN A 266 9.12 20.16 -2.24
C ASN A 266 8.82 18.99 -3.20
N SER A 267 8.02 19.18 -4.26
CA SER A 267 7.59 18.10 -5.16
C SER A 267 8.74 17.29 -5.75
N GLU A 268 9.85 17.93 -6.14
CA GLU A 268 11.00 17.24 -6.73
C GLU A 268 11.70 16.32 -5.71
N ASP A 269 11.98 16.84 -4.51
CA ASP A 269 12.58 16.05 -3.42
C ASP A 269 11.64 14.93 -2.96
N TRP A 270 10.34 15.22 -2.91
CA TRP A 270 9.31 14.24 -2.59
C TRP A 270 9.29 13.11 -3.63
N LEU A 271 9.24 13.42 -4.92
CA LEU A 271 9.27 12.41 -5.99
C LEU A 271 10.53 11.56 -5.92
N LYS A 272 11.70 12.17 -5.72
CA LYS A 272 12.97 11.45 -5.58
C LYS A 272 12.95 10.47 -4.40
N LYS A 273 12.44 10.91 -3.25
CA LYS A 273 12.28 10.05 -2.07
C LYS A 273 11.30 8.91 -2.35
N GLN A 274 10.13 9.23 -2.90
CA GLN A 274 9.08 8.25 -3.10
C GLN A 274 9.33 7.28 -4.25
N THR A 275 10.17 7.63 -5.24
CA THR A 275 10.63 6.66 -6.25
C THR A 275 11.33 5.47 -5.57
N LYS A 276 12.24 5.75 -4.62
CA LYS A 276 12.95 4.69 -3.89
C LYS A 276 12.00 3.91 -2.97
N ASN A 277 11.08 4.60 -2.30
CA ASN A 277 10.12 3.96 -1.41
C ASN A 277 9.15 3.07 -2.20
N LEU A 278 8.63 3.54 -3.34
CA LEU A 278 7.76 2.74 -4.20
C LEU A 278 8.48 1.52 -4.73
N GLN A 279 9.73 1.63 -5.21
CA GLN A 279 10.56 0.47 -5.58
C GLN A 279 10.63 -0.56 -4.45
N THR A 280 10.89 -0.09 -3.24
CA THR A 280 11.01 -0.92 -2.05
C THR A 280 9.68 -1.60 -1.72
N CYS A 281 8.57 -0.85 -1.65
CA CYS A 281 7.23 -1.39 -1.42
C CYS A 281 6.82 -2.39 -2.52
N THR A 282 7.14 -2.13 -3.78
CA THR A 282 6.84 -3.07 -4.88
C THR A 282 7.64 -4.36 -4.72
N ALA A 283 8.91 -4.30 -4.31
CA ALA A 283 9.67 -5.51 -3.98
C ALA A 283 8.99 -6.31 -2.86
N PHE A 284 8.50 -5.62 -1.82
CA PHE A 284 7.72 -6.24 -0.74
C PHE A 284 6.40 -6.87 -1.19
N TYR A 285 5.67 -6.21 -2.09
CA TYR A 285 4.45 -6.75 -2.69
C TYR A 285 4.72 -8.10 -3.36
N PHE A 286 5.86 -8.24 -4.06
CA PHE A 286 6.25 -9.52 -4.67
C PHE A 286 6.51 -10.63 -3.65
N ILE A 287 7.13 -10.33 -2.51
CA ILE A 287 7.33 -11.30 -1.42
C ILE A 287 5.99 -11.75 -0.84
N LYS A 288 5.07 -10.81 -0.60
CA LYS A 288 3.71 -11.11 -0.15
C LYS A 288 2.97 -12.02 -1.14
N MET A 289 3.06 -11.72 -2.44
CA MET A 289 2.36 -12.45 -3.50
C MET A 289 2.94 -13.83 -3.80
N LYS A 290 4.26 -13.96 -3.79
CA LYS A 290 4.94 -15.22 -4.16
C LYS A 290 5.15 -16.17 -2.99
N GLY A 291 5.04 -15.66 -1.76
CA GLY A 291 5.31 -16.41 -0.55
C GLY A 291 6.80 -16.69 -0.43
N LEU A 292 7.43 -16.10 0.58
CA LEU A 292 8.83 -16.39 0.89
C LEU A 292 8.84 -17.31 2.12
N SER A 293 9.22 -18.57 1.92
CA SER A 293 9.24 -19.59 2.97
C SER A 293 10.69 -20.00 3.21
N LEU A 294 11.47 -19.11 3.84
CA LEU A 294 12.91 -19.30 4.04
C LEU A 294 13.21 -20.43 5.04
N ASP A 295 13.00 -21.67 4.62
CA ASP A 295 13.52 -22.87 5.25
C ASP A 295 14.80 -23.27 4.49
N ILE A 296 15.75 -22.31 4.45
CA ILE A 296 16.97 -22.39 3.65
C ILE A 296 18.15 -22.80 4.56
N PRO A 297 18.70 -24.03 4.40
CA PRO A 297 19.90 -24.45 5.12
C PRO A 297 21.07 -23.47 4.90
N ALA A 298 21.91 -23.25 5.91
CA ALA A 298 23.00 -22.27 5.88
C ALA A 298 23.94 -22.40 4.65
N ILE A 299 24.17 -23.62 4.15
CA ILE A 299 24.95 -23.88 2.93
C ILE A 299 24.31 -23.28 1.67
N THR A 300 22.98 -23.23 1.60
CA THR A 300 22.26 -22.65 0.48
C THR A 300 22.30 -21.11 0.53
N GLN A 301 22.44 -20.52 1.72
CA GLN A 301 22.54 -19.05 1.87
C GLN A 301 23.86 -18.49 1.32
N GLU A 302 24.99 -19.18 1.53
CA GLU A 302 26.27 -18.76 0.94
C GLU A 302 26.28 -18.93 -0.58
N LYS A 303 25.67 -20.01 -1.08
CA LYS A 303 25.47 -20.21 -2.52
C LYS A 303 24.57 -19.12 -3.12
N LEU A 304 23.46 -18.78 -2.46
CA LEU A 304 22.56 -17.70 -2.84
C LEU A 304 23.30 -16.37 -2.99
N LYS A 305 24.16 -16.05 -2.01
CA LYS A 305 24.99 -14.85 -2.04
C LYS A 305 25.98 -14.87 -3.20
N SER A 306 26.65 -15.99 -3.43
CA SER A 306 27.58 -16.16 -4.55
C SER A 306 26.88 -16.02 -5.91
N ASP A 307 25.71 -16.65 -6.06
CA ASP A 307 24.92 -16.65 -7.29
C ASP A 307 24.37 -15.25 -7.58
N LEU A 308 23.86 -14.54 -6.57
CA LEU A 308 23.44 -13.13 -6.68
C LEU A 308 24.60 -12.21 -7.06
N THR A 309 25.75 -12.35 -6.40
CA THR A 309 26.95 -11.54 -6.69
C THR A 309 27.41 -11.77 -8.13
N THR A 310 27.51 -13.04 -8.54
CA THR A 310 27.90 -13.43 -9.89
C THR A 310 26.90 -12.93 -10.93
N PHE A 311 25.60 -13.00 -10.64
CA PHE A 311 24.55 -12.51 -11.54
C PHE A 311 24.65 -10.99 -11.75
N VAL A 312 24.85 -10.23 -10.66
CA VAL A 312 25.02 -8.76 -10.72
C VAL A 312 26.29 -8.37 -11.47
N GLU A 313 27.40 -9.07 -11.24
CA GLU A 313 28.68 -8.79 -11.91
C GLU A 313 28.64 -9.05 -13.42
N ASN A 314 27.80 -9.99 -13.87
CA ASN A 314 27.68 -10.35 -15.28
C ASN A 314 26.57 -9.60 -16.03
N LEU A 315 25.81 -8.74 -15.36
CA LEU A 315 24.76 -7.94 -15.98
C LEU A 315 25.36 -6.81 -16.83
N LYS A 316 25.10 -6.86 -18.14
CA LYS A 316 25.47 -5.77 -19.06
C LYS A 316 24.31 -4.79 -19.21
N GLU A 317 24.59 -3.50 -19.02
CA GLU A 317 23.62 -2.39 -19.07
C GLU A 317 22.75 -2.34 -20.34
N ASN A 318 23.26 -2.90 -21.44
CA ASN A 318 22.60 -2.84 -22.75
C ASN A 318 21.73 -4.08 -23.07
N ASP A 319 21.87 -5.18 -22.31
CA ASP A 319 21.13 -6.45 -22.49
C ASP A 319 19.88 -6.56 -21.59
N ILE A 320 19.61 -5.55 -20.76
CA ILE A 320 18.56 -5.52 -19.72
C ILE A 320 17.13 -5.67 -20.28
N ARG A 321 16.89 -5.49 -21.58
CA ARG A 321 15.53 -5.54 -22.14
C ARG A 321 15.08 -6.91 -22.66
N GLN A 322 15.98 -7.71 -23.23
CA GLN A 322 15.61 -9.02 -23.81
C GLN A 322 15.88 -10.16 -22.83
N ASP A 323 17.05 -10.20 -22.21
CA ASP A 323 17.42 -11.32 -21.34
C ASP A 323 16.72 -11.26 -19.97
N PHE A 324 16.34 -10.06 -19.52
CA PHE A 324 15.66 -9.86 -18.23
C PHE A 324 14.17 -10.13 -18.26
N ALA A 325 13.52 -9.83 -19.38
CA ALA A 325 12.15 -10.25 -19.63
C ALA A 325 12.09 -11.78 -19.73
N LEU A 326 13.04 -12.43 -20.43
CA LEU A 326 13.12 -13.88 -20.52
C LEU A 326 13.51 -14.55 -19.20
N TYR A 327 14.53 -14.08 -18.48
CA TYR A 327 14.99 -14.66 -17.23
C TYR A 327 13.96 -14.48 -16.11
N GLY A 328 13.46 -13.26 -15.89
CA GLY A 328 12.42 -12.97 -14.90
C GLY A 328 11.09 -13.68 -15.20
N LEU A 329 10.61 -13.69 -16.45
CA LEU A 329 9.37 -14.38 -16.81
C LEU A 329 9.50 -15.91 -16.77
N ASN A 330 10.65 -16.48 -17.15
CA ASN A 330 10.86 -17.93 -17.07
C ASN A 330 11.00 -18.39 -15.61
N ILE A 331 11.66 -17.58 -14.78
CA ILE A 331 11.69 -17.77 -13.33
C ILE A 331 10.29 -17.74 -12.72
N LEU A 332 9.45 -16.78 -13.10
CA LEU A 332 8.09 -16.60 -12.57
C LEU A 332 7.11 -17.68 -13.04
N LYS A 333 7.42 -18.42 -14.11
CA LYS A 333 6.57 -19.45 -14.73
C LYS A 333 6.96 -20.89 -14.34
N ASP A 334 8.13 -21.08 -13.75
CA ASP A 334 8.64 -22.40 -13.39
C ASP A 334 8.38 -22.67 -11.90
N GLU A 335 7.33 -23.44 -11.63
CA GLU A 335 6.87 -23.86 -10.30
C GLU A 335 7.69 -25.03 -9.71
N SER A 336 8.78 -25.46 -10.36
CA SER A 336 9.56 -26.58 -9.85
C SER A 336 10.52 -26.18 -8.71
N LYS A 337 10.46 -26.98 -7.62
CA LYS A 337 11.23 -26.95 -6.36
C LYS A 337 11.16 -25.68 -5.47
N PRO A 338 10.78 -25.81 -4.17
CA PRO A 338 10.64 -24.68 -3.23
C PRO A 338 11.90 -23.80 -3.05
N LEU A 339 13.08 -24.43 -2.99
CA LEU A 339 14.35 -23.74 -2.80
C LEU A 339 14.71 -22.81 -3.98
N GLU A 340 14.24 -23.13 -5.19
CA GLU A 340 14.42 -22.28 -6.36
C GLU A 340 13.46 -21.09 -6.32
N GLN A 341 12.25 -21.25 -5.79
CA GLN A 341 11.24 -20.20 -5.69
C GLN A 341 11.63 -19.05 -4.74
N ASP A 342 12.23 -19.35 -3.58
CA ASP A 342 12.70 -18.31 -2.67
C ASP A 342 13.85 -17.49 -3.26
N LEU A 343 14.82 -18.16 -3.90
CA LEU A 343 15.93 -17.51 -4.60
C LEU A 343 15.41 -16.62 -5.74
N LYS A 344 14.47 -17.13 -6.54
CA LYS A 344 13.78 -16.40 -7.60
C LYS A 344 13.09 -15.14 -7.07
N THR A 345 12.41 -15.26 -5.92
CA THR A 345 11.75 -14.14 -5.25
C THR A 345 12.76 -13.08 -4.79
N LEU A 346 13.85 -13.50 -4.12
CA LEU A 346 14.90 -12.61 -3.66
C LEU A 346 15.63 -11.89 -4.80
N ILE A 347 15.96 -12.59 -5.90
CA ILE A 347 16.51 -11.97 -7.12
C ILE A 347 15.55 -10.91 -7.66
N THR A 348 14.27 -11.25 -7.81
CA THR A 348 13.26 -10.32 -8.34
C THR A 348 13.17 -9.06 -7.48
N CYS A 349 13.13 -9.22 -6.16
CA CYS A 349 13.08 -8.10 -5.22
C CYS A 349 14.31 -7.21 -5.30
N PHE A 350 15.51 -7.80 -5.37
CA PHE A 350 16.76 -7.06 -5.54
C PHE A 350 16.76 -6.23 -6.81
N LEU A 351 16.23 -6.78 -7.91
CA LEU A 351 16.18 -6.13 -9.21
C LEU A 351 15.16 -5.00 -9.28
N ILE A 352 13.99 -5.18 -8.66
CA ILE A 352 13.01 -4.10 -8.48
C ILE A 352 13.65 -2.99 -7.66
N TRP A 353 14.28 -3.33 -6.53
CA TRP A 353 14.83 -2.36 -5.61
C TRP A 353 15.94 -1.51 -6.24
N ASN A 354 16.85 -2.14 -7.00
CA ASN A 354 17.93 -1.44 -7.68
C ASN A 354 17.50 -0.76 -8.99
N GLY A 355 16.19 -0.68 -9.26
CA GLY A 355 15.64 0.07 -10.39
C GLY A 355 15.80 -0.58 -11.76
N TRP A 356 16.20 -1.85 -11.83
CA TRP A 356 16.39 -2.56 -13.11
C TRP A 356 15.07 -2.73 -13.87
N TYR A 357 13.95 -2.78 -13.16
CA TYR A 357 12.61 -2.83 -13.75
C TYR A 357 11.92 -1.47 -13.91
N LYS A 358 12.62 -0.34 -13.68
CA LYS A 358 12.03 1.00 -13.62
C LYS A 358 11.14 1.35 -14.84
N ASN A 359 11.53 0.93 -16.04
CA ASN A 359 10.75 1.17 -17.26
C ASN A 359 9.44 0.36 -17.30
N ILE A 360 9.49 -0.92 -16.92
CA ILE A 360 8.30 -1.80 -16.91
C ILE A 360 7.34 -1.34 -15.83
N LEU A 361 7.85 -1.10 -14.63
CA LEU A 361 7.09 -0.64 -13.46
C LEU A 361 6.60 0.81 -13.58
N SER A 362 7.21 1.61 -14.46
CA SER A 362 6.84 3.02 -14.72
C SER A 362 6.70 3.86 -13.44
N ILE A 363 7.57 3.61 -12.46
CA ILE A 363 7.51 4.20 -11.11
C ILE A 363 7.42 5.72 -11.13
N ASP A 364 8.32 6.38 -11.87
CA ASP A 364 8.33 7.85 -11.95
C ASP A 364 7.04 8.39 -12.58
N LEU A 365 6.51 7.71 -13.60
CA LEU A 365 5.28 8.13 -14.27
C LEU A 365 4.07 7.92 -13.37
N VAL A 366 4.01 6.82 -12.61
CA VAL A 366 2.94 6.56 -11.64
C VAL A 366 2.93 7.62 -10.55
N LEU A 367 4.08 7.92 -9.93
CA LEU A 367 4.17 8.93 -8.87
C LEU A 367 3.87 10.33 -9.38
N THR A 368 4.37 10.70 -10.57
CA THR A 368 4.07 11.99 -11.19
C THR A 368 2.58 12.12 -11.49
N SER A 369 1.96 11.05 -11.99
CA SER A 369 0.52 11.01 -12.29
C SER A 369 -0.32 11.08 -11.02
N TYR A 370 0.08 10.40 -9.94
CA TYR A 370 -0.56 10.45 -8.64
C TYR A 370 -0.51 11.87 -8.04
N LEU A 371 0.68 12.50 -8.05
CA LEU A 371 0.86 13.88 -7.58
C LEU A 371 0.03 14.88 -8.41
N ASN A 372 -0.05 14.67 -9.72
CA ASN A 372 -0.89 15.48 -10.60
C ASN A 372 -2.39 15.30 -10.27
N GLY A 373 -2.85 14.06 -10.09
CA GLY A 373 -4.23 13.76 -9.68
C GLY A 373 -4.59 14.42 -8.35
N LEU A 374 -3.68 14.35 -7.37
CA LEU A 374 -3.84 15.02 -6.08
C LEU A 374 -3.93 16.54 -6.22
N SER A 375 -3.04 17.14 -7.00
CA SER A 375 -3.01 18.59 -7.26
C SER A 375 -4.33 19.07 -7.88
N LEU A 376 -4.86 18.33 -8.86
CA LEU A 376 -6.17 18.62 -9.45
C LEU A 376 -7.32 18.51 -8.43
N ALA A 377 -7.27 17.52 -7.54
CA ALA A 377 -8.27 17.35 -6.49
C ALA A 377 -8.23 18.50 -5.46
N ILE A 378 -7.04 18.99 -5.10
CA ILE A 378 -6.86 20.17 -4.24
C ILE A 378 -7.49 21.40 -4.90
N ILE A 379 -7.14 21.68 -6.16
CA ILE A 379 -7.69 22.84 -6.89
C ILE A 379 -9.22 22.75 -6.97
N LYS A 380 -9.76 21.56 -7.27
CA LYS A 380 -11.21 21.34 -7.38
C LYS A 380 -11.96 21.54 -6.07
N THR A 381 -11.35 21.20 -4.93
CA THR A 381 -11.98 21.35 -3.61
C THR A 381 -11.84 22.75 -3.02
N GLN A 382 -10.83 23.52 -3.42
CA GLN A 382 -10.66 24.92 -3.02
C GLN A 382 -11.49 25.91 -3.85
N THR A 383 -11.96 25.48 -5.03
CA THR A 383 -12.76 26.32 -5.95
C THR A 383 -14.26 26.11 -5.83
N LYS A 384 -14.70 25.04 -5.15
CA LYS A 384 -16.10 24.77 -4.80
C LYS A 384 -16.37 25.27 -3.38
#